data_AF-A0A1A8GSY5-F1
#
_entry.id   AF-A0A1A8GSY5-F1
#
_cell.length_a   1.000
_cell.length_b   1.000
_cell.length_c   1.000
_cell.angle_alpha   90.00
_cell.angle_beta   90.00
_cell.angle_gamma   90.00
#
_symmetry.space_group_name_H-M   'P 1'
#
loop_
_entity.id
_entity.type
_entity.pdbx_description
1 polymer ?
#
loop_
_entity_poly.entity_id
_entity_poly.type
_entity_poly.pdbx_seq_one_letter_code
_entity_poly.pdbx_strand_id
1 'polypeptide(L)'
;ERRQRGLPILKSQTLSVCSTTLWVGQLDKKTQQSDVMSLLEEFGQIDSINMIPPRGCAYIVMVHRQDAYTALKKLSRGSYKVNQKPVKIAWALNKGIKPAHKKFWDVEQGVTYIPWGKVKVDELETFKEGGILDLETLNPEWNIARDYNNQAAVNGPTEMVPDVTVAAHVQVMLMQSLNTLFLISNVLVY
;
A
#
# COMPACT_ATOMS: atom_id res chain seq x y z
N GLU A 1 18.17 -10.94 2.34
CA GLU A 1 17.20 -9.91 2.78
C GLU A 1 15.90 -9.89 1.96
N ARG A 2 15.91 -9.55 0.66
CA ARG A 2 14.68 -9.45 -0.18
C ARG A 2 13.74 -10.68 -0.12
N ARG A 3 14.30 -11.89 -0.28
CA ARG A 3 13.53 -13.15 -0.20
C ARG A 3 12.89 -13.38 1.18
N GLN A 4 13.53 -12.90 2.25
CA GLN A 4 12.98 -12.97 3.61
C GLN A 4 11.86 -11.97 3.85
N ARG A 5 11.67 -10.99 2.95
CA ARG A 5 10.56 -10.01 2.93
C ARG A 5 9.48 -10.38 1.90
N GLY A 6 9.58 -11.56 1.28
CA GLY A 6 8.65 -12.03 0.25
C GLY A 6 8.74 -11.25 -1.07
N LEU A 7 9.82 -10.47 -1.27
CA LEU A 7 10.04 -9.71 -2.48
C LEU A 7 10.67 -10.60 -3.58
N PRO A 8 10.25 -10.41 -4.84
CA PRO A 8 10.68 -11.25 -5.95
C PRO A 8 12.04 -10.80 -6.52
N ILE A 9 12.53 -11.57 -7.49
CA ILE A 9 13.78 -11.23 -8.20
C ILE A 9 13.56 -9.95 -9.03
N LEU A 10 14.57 -9.08 -9.03
CA LEU A 10 14.56 -7.84 -9.81
C LEU A 10 14.63 -8.15 -11.30
N LYS A 11 13.82 -7.43 -12.10
CA LYS A 11 13.90 -7.45 -13.57
C LYS A 11 14.16 -6.04 -14.07
N SER A 12 15.13 -5.93 -14.97
CA SER A 12 15.57 -4.63 -15.52
C SER A 12 14.41 -3.90 -16.21
N GLN A 13 14.31 -2.59 -16.00
CA GLN A 13 13.33 -1.70 -16.61
C GLN A 13 11.86 -2.11 -16.41
N THR A 14 11.55 -2.74 -15.28
CA THR A 14 10.18 -3.11 -14.90
C THR A 14 9.86 -2.60 -13.50
N LEU A 15 8.62 -2.15 -13.31
CA LEU A 15 8.02 -1.96 -12.00
C LEU A 15 7.50 -3.32 -11.50
N SER A 16 7.93 -3.72 -10.30
CA SER A 16 7.42 -4.91 -9.63
C SER A 16 6.28 -4.53 -8.70
N VAL A 17 5.07 -4.95 -9.04
CA VAL A 17 3.89 -4.85 -8.17
C VAL A 17 3.70 -6.19 -7.47
N CYS A 18 4.09 -6.27 -6.20
CA CYS A 18 4.05 -7.51 -5.41
C CYS A 18 2.65 -7.66 -4.79
N SER A 19 1.95 -8.75 -5.08
CA SER A 19 0.61 -8.98 -4.54
C SER A 19 0.66 -9.24 -3.04
N THR A 20 -0.24 -8.64 -2.27
CA THR A 20 -0.52 -9.05 -0.89
C THR A 20 -1.77 -9.92 -0.81
N THR A 21 -2.36 -10.24 -1.97
CA THR A 21 -3.60 -11.01 -2.08
C THR A 21 -3.33 -12.49 -2.25
N LEU A 22 -3.97 -13.28 -1.41
CA LEU A 22 -3.99 -14.74 -1.44
C LEU A 22 -5.35 -15.23 -1.91
N TRP A 23 -5.34 -16.27 -2.74
CA TRP A 23 -6.52 -17.06 -3.04
C TRP A 23 -6.53 -18.28 -2.13
N VAL A 24 -7.64 -18.53 -1.43
CA VAL A 24 -7.88 -19.77 -0.70
C VAL A 24 -9.07 -20.47 -1.34
N GLY A 25 -8.87 -21.68 -1.84
CA GLY A 25 -9.88 -22.47 -2.52
C GLY A 25 -10.16 -23.80 -1.86
N GLN A 26 -11.12 -24.53 -2.45
CA GLN A 26 -11.66 -25.78 -1.91
C GLN A 26 -12.39 -25.61 -0.58
N LEU A 27 -12.89 -24.40 -0.32
CA LEU A 27 -13.70 -24.12 0.86
C LEU A 27 -15.01 -24.94 0.81
N ASP A 28 -15.50 -25.31 1.99
CA ASP A 28 -16.82 -25.91 2.12
C ASP A 28 -17.93 -24.85 1.99
N LYS A 29 -19.14 -25.24 1.57
CA LYS A 29 -20.29 -24.31 1.44
C LYS A 29 -20.67 -23.65 2.76
N LYS A 30 -20.37 -24.29 3.90
CA LYS A 30 -20.63 -23.76 5.23
C LYS A 30 -19.50 -22.86 5.76
N THR A 31 -18.43 -22.70 4.99
CA THR A 31 -17.29 -21.90 5.43
C THR A 31 -17.66 -20.44 5.46
N GLN A 32 -17.48 -19.84 6.63
CA GLN A 32 -17.75 -18.44 6.88
C GLN A 32 -16.47 -17.62 6.80
N GLN A 33 -16.62 -16.30 6.69
CA GLN A 33 -15.50 -15.37 6.69
C GLN A 33 -14.65 -15.49 7.97
N SER A 34 -15.27 -15.75 9.12
CA SER A 34 -14.58 -15.96 10.40
C SER A 34 -13.62 -17.14 10.38
N ASP A 35 -13.97 -18.22 9.68
CA ASP A 35 -13.12 -19.42 9.60
C ASP A 35 -11.84 -19.12 8.79
N VAL A 36 -11.99 -18.37 7.69
CA VAL A 36 -10.87 -17.94 6.84
C VAL A 36 -10.00 -16.91 7.57
N MET A 37 -10.64 -15.99 8.31
CA MET A 37 -9.93 -15.03 9.15
C MET A 37 -9.07 -15.74 10.20
N SER A 38 -9.67 -16.67 10.95
CA SER A 38 -8.96 -17.44 11.99
C SER A 38 -7.78 -18.23 11.45
N LEU A 39 -7.85 -18.73 10.21
CA LEU A 39 -6.75 -19.43 9.55
C LEU A 39 -5.59 -18.50 9.17
N LEU A 40 -5.87 -17.25 8.77
CA LEU A 40 -4.86 -16.36 8.18
C LEU A 40 -4.30 -15.34 9.17
N GLU A 41 -5.05 -14.99 10.21
CA GLU A 41 -4.65 -13.98 11.21
C GLU A 41 -3.43 -14.42 12.02
N GLU A 42 -3.15 -15.73 12.12
CA GLU A 42 -1.92 -16.24 12.76
C GLU A 42 -0.64 -15.78 12.06
N PHE A 43 -0.72 -15.41 10.77
CA PHE A 43 0.43 -14.99 9.98
C PHE A 43 0.64 -13.48 9.96
N GLY A 44 -0.39 -12.70 10.27
CA GLY A 44 -0.34 -11.24 10.23
C GLY A 44 -1.69 -10.57 10.03
N GLN A 45 -1.68 -9.24 10.00
CA GLN A 45 -2.90 -8.44 9.88
C GLN A 45 -3.55 -8.61 8.51
N ILE A 46 -4.85 -8.89 8.52
CA ILE A 46 -5.69 -8.96 7.33
C ILE A 46 -6.28 -7.58 7.06
N ASP A 47 -6.16 -7.12 5.82
CA ASP A 47 -6.77 -5.88 5.34
C ASP A 47 -8.23 -6.11 4.93
N SER A 48 -8.47 -7.15 4.12
CA SER A 48 -9.82 -7.47 3.65
C SER A 48 -9.99 -8.95 3.27
N ILE A 49 -11.22 -9.45 3.38
CA ILE A 49 -11.62 -10.79 2.95
C ILE A 49 -12.82 -10.67 2.02
N ASN A 50 -12.73 -11.30 0.85
CA ASN A 50 -13.81 -11.38 -0.12
C ASN A 50 -14.17 -12.85 -0.38
N MET A 51 -15.30 -13.28 0.18
CA MET A 51 -15.81 -14.65 0.03
C MET A 51 -16.52 -14.82 -1.31
N ILE A 52 -16.24 -15.93 -2.01
CA ILE A 52 -16.93 -16.34 -3.24
C ILE A 52 -17.54 -17.74 -3.04
N PRO A 53 -18.61 -17.88 -2.22
CA PRO A 53 -19.20 -19.19 -1.90
C PRO A 53 -19.61 -20.03 -3.12
N PRO A 54 -20.18 -19.47 -4.22
CA PRO A 54 -20.50 -20.25 -5.41
C PRO A 54 -19.29 -20.92 -6.07
N ARG A 55 -18.07 -20.38 -5.88
CA ARG A 55 -16.82 -20.93 -6.40
C ARG A 55 -16.02 -21.71 -5.35
N GLY A 56 -16.50 -21.77 -4.10
CA GLY A 56 -15.79 -22.42 -3.00
C GLY A 56 -14.41 -21.82 -2.75
N CYS A 57 -14.26 -20.49 -2.88
CA CYS A 57 -13.01 -19.80 -2.62
C CYS A 57 -13.20 -18.44 -1.96
N ALA A 58 -12.11 -17.88 -1.45
CA ALA A 58 -12.02 -16.54 -0.92
C ALA A 58 -10.74 -15.87 -1.40
N TYR A 59 -10.77 -14.53 -1.47
CA TYR A 59 -9.59 -13.70 -1.67
C TYR A 59 -9.30 -12.95 -0.38
N ILE A 60 -8.06 -13.04 0.09
CA ILE A 60 -7.61 -12.44 1.35
C ILE A 60 -6.50 -11.45 1.01
N VAL A 61 -6.68 -10.19 1.35
CA VAL A 61 -5.64 -9.17 1.24
C VAL A 61 -4.96 -9.07 2.60
N MET A 62 -3.65 -9.32 2.65
CA MET A 62 -2.85 -9.07 3.85
C MET A 62 -2.33 -7.63 3.83
N VAL A 63 -2.15 -7.03 5.00
CA VAL A 63 -1.54 -5.70 5.13
C VAL A 63 -0.07 -5.74 4.69
N HIS A 64 0.64 -6.81 5.06
CA HIS A 64 2.05 -6.97 4.71
C HIS A 64 2.29 -8.12 3.74
N ARG A 65 3.10 -7.84 2.71
CA ARG A 65 3.55 -8.84 1.73
C ARG A 65 4.29 -10.01 2.36
N GLN A 66 5.07 -9.74 3.40
CA GLN A 66 5.85 -10.77 4.10
C GLN A 66 4.95 -11.81 4.79
N ASP A 67 3.85 -11.34 5.40
CA ASP A 67 2.87 -12.19 6.07
C ASP A 67 2.16 -13.07 5.04
N ALA A 68 1.74 -12.48 3.92
CA ALA A 68 1.16 -13.22 2.81
C ALA A 68 2.10 -14.31 2.27
N TYR A 69 3.39 -13.99 2.13
CA TYR A 69 4.40 -14.94 1.64
C TYR A 69 4.60 -16.09 2.62
N THR A 70 4.63 -15.77 3.92
CA THR A 70 4.79 -16.76 4.99
C THR A 70 3.57 -17.67 5.06
N ALA A 71 2.37 -17.11 5.04
CA ALA A 71 1.11 -17.84 4.98
C ALA A 71 1.08 -18.80 3.79
N LEU A 72 1.36 -18.31 2.57
CA LEU A 72 1.39 -19.16 1.38
C LEU A 72 2.39 -20.30 1.53
N LYS A 73 3.62 -20.02 1.96
CA LYS A 73 4.68 -21.04 2.10
C LYS A 73 4.33 -22.09 3.14
N LYS A 74 3.70 -21.69 4.25
CA LYS A 74 3.31 -22.58 5.34
C LYS A 74 2.10 -23.43 4.95
N LEU A 75 1.04 -22.79 4.45
CA LEU A 75 -0.23 -23.42 4.11
C LEU A 75 -0.17 -24.30 2.86
N SER A 76 0.71 -24.01 1.90
CA SER A 76 0.91 -24.84 0.69
C SER A 76 1.58 -26.18 0.96
N ARG A 77 2.36 -26.30 2.05
CA ARG A 77 3.15 -27.51 2.38
C ARG A 77 2.41 -28.50 3.26
N GLY A 78 1.37 -28.05 3.97
CA GLY A 78 0.62 -28.88 4.90
C GLY A 78 -0.77 -29.24 4.38
N SER A 79 -1.40 -30.22 5.01
CA SER A 79 -2.81 -30.54 4.78
C SER A 79 -3.70 -29.73 5.73
N TYR A 80 -3.69 -28.41 5.57
CA TYR A 80 -4.55 -27.51 6.35
C TYR A 80 -6.00 -27.71 5.95
N LYS A 81 -6.88 -27.67 6.95
CA LYS A 81 -8.30 -27.89 6.79
C LYS A 81 -9.07 -26.75 7.40
N VAL A 82 -10.12 -26.31 6.70
CA VAL A 82 -11.15 -25.42 7.22
C VAL A 82 -12.45 -26.22 7.22
N ASN A 83 -13.13 -26.28 8.37
CA ASN A 83 -14.32 -27.11 8.54
C ASN A 83 -14.10 -28.56 8.10
N GLN A 84 -12.98 -29.16 8.51
CA GLN A 84 -12.56 -30.54 8.20
C GLN A 84 -12.26 -30.84 6.71
N LYS A 85 -12.38 -29.85 5.83
CA LYS A 85 -12.09 -29.98 4.39
C LYS A 85 -10.71 -29.40 4.05
N PRO A 86 -9.85 -30.14 3.32
CA PRO A 86 -8.56 -29.62 2.88
C PRO A 86 -8.72 -28.38 1.99
N VAL A 87 -7.91 -27.36 2.24
CA VAL A 87 -7.89 -26.12 1.45
C VAL A 87 -6.68 -26.05 0.54
N LYS A 88 -6.77 -25.26 -0.53
CA LYS A 88 -5.62 -24.89 -1.37
C LYS A 88 -5.36 -23.41 -1.25
N ILE A 89 -4.11 -23.01 -1.30
CA ILE A 89 -3.70 -21.62 -1.26
C ILE A 89 -2.79 -21.29 -2.45
N ALA A 90 -2.94 -20.11 -3.02
CA ALA A 90 -2.10 -19.59 -4.11
C ALA A 90 -2.01 -18.07 -4.04
N TRP A 91 -1.05 -17.49 -4.76
CA TRP A 91 -1.09 -16.06 -5.04
C TRP A 91 -2.31 -15.71 -5.89
N ALA A 92 -2.94 -14.59 -5.57
CA ALA A 92 -3.96 -13.99 -6.41
C ALA A 92 -3.43 -12.72 -7.07
N LEU A 93 -3.91 -12.46 -8.29
CA LEU A 93 -3.69 -11.18 -8.93
C LEU A 93 -4.39 -10.09 -8.12
N ASN A 94 -3.65 -9.02 -7.78
CA ASN A 94 -4.22 -7.92 -7.01
C ASN A 94 -5.20 -7.09 -7.84
N LYS A 95 -6.23 -6.55 -7.17
CA LYS A 95 -7.36 -5.86 -7.82
C LYS A 95 -6.90 -4.63 -8.60
N GLY A 96 -5.85 -3.97 -8.13
CA GLY A 96 -5.24 -2.81 -8.78
C GLY A 96 -4.66 -3.06 -10.17
N ILE A 97 -4.38 -4.31 -10.55
CA ILE A 97 -3.79 -4.62 -11.86
C ILE A 97 -4.85 -4.53 -12.96
N LYS A 98 -4.71 -3.48 -13.78
CA LYS A 98 -5.55 -3.26 -14.96
C LYS A 98 -5.45 -4.43 -15.95
N PRO A 99 -6.52 -4.72 -16.74
CA PRO A 99 -6.52 -5.79 -17.74
C PRO A 99 -5.33 -5.80 -18.69
N ALA A 100 -4.85 -4.63 -19.12
CA ALA A 100 -3.71 -4.46 -20.02
C ALA A 100 -2.40 -5.03 -19.44
N HIS A 101 -2.27 -5.08 -18.12
CA HIS A 101 -1.06 -5.49 -17.41
C HIS A 101 -1.10 -6.96 -16.94
N LYS A 102 -2.25 -7.64 -17.06
CA LYS A 102 -2.44 -9.03 -16.59
C LYS A 102 -1.47 -10.03 -17.20
N LYS A 103 -1.03 -9.80 -18.44
CA LYS A 103 -0.05 -10.66 -19.13
C LYS A 103 1.35 -10.65 -18.49
N PHE A 104 1.62 -9.67 -17.62
CA PHE A 104 2.88 -9.55 -16.91
C PHE A 104 2.85 -10.19 -15.51
N TRP A 105 1.74 -10.83 -15.15
CA TRP A 105 1.58 -11.54 -13.90
C TRP A 105 2.39 -12.83 -13.86
N ASP A 106 3.21 -12.95 -12.83
CA ASP A 106 3.90 -14.17 -12.44
C ASP A 106 3.14 -14.79 -11.26
N VAL A 107 2.43 -15.88 -11.55
CA VAL A 107 1.59 -16.59 -10.58
C VAL A 107 2.39 -17.28 -9.48
N GLU A 108 3.61 -17.73 -9.78
CA GLU A 108 4.42 -18.47 -8.82
C GLU A 108 5.04 -17.54 -7.78
N GLN A 109 5.49 -16.38 -8.24
CA GLN A 109 6.10 -15.37 -7.37
C GLN A 109 5.06 -14.41 -6.77
N GLY A 110 3.87 -14.31 -7.36
CA GLY A 110 2.85 -13.39 -6.90
C GLY A 110 3.18 -11.93 -7.19
N VAL A 111 3.73 -11.66 -8.38
CA VAL A 111 4.18 -10.31 -8.79
C VAL A 111 3.78 -10.00 -10.21
N THR A 112 3.39 -8.75 -10.49
CA THR A 112 3.24 -8.25 -11.86
C THR A 112 4.47 -7.41 -12.23
N TYR A 113 5.20 -7.83 -13.27
CA TYR A 113 6.39 -7.13 -13.77
C TYR A 113 6.04 -6.21 -14.95
N ILE A 114 5.63 -4.97 -14.67
CA ILE A 114 5.15 -4.05 -15.70
C ILE A 114 6.34 -3.27 -16.29
N PRO A 115 6.64 -3.35 -17.59
CA PRO A 115 7.69 -2.54 -18.20
C PRO A 115 7.47 -1.04 -17.97
N TRP A 116 8.52 -0.28 -17.66
CA TRP A 116 8.37 1.15 -17.34
C TRP A 116 7.63 1.94 -18.43
N GLY A 117 7.91 1.70 -19.71
CA GLY A 117 7.20 2.34 -20.83
C GLY A 117 5.72 1.96 -20.98
N LYS A 118 5.20 1.07 -20.13
CA LYS A 118 3.78 0.68 -20.05
C LYS A 118 3.10 1.19 -18.78
N VAL A 119 3.83 1.78 -17.85
CA VAL A 119 3.27 2.34 -16.62
C VAL A 119 2.97 3.82 -16.83
N LYS A 120 1.80 4.26 -16.39
CA LYS A 120 1.51 5.69 -16.22
C LYS A 120 1.54 6.03 -14.73
N VAL A 121 2.04 7.21 -14.39
CA VAL A 121 2.28 7.62 -13.00
C VAL A 121 0.98 7.68 -12.18
N ASP A 122 -0.14 8.06 -12.82
CA ASP A 122 -1.48 8.05 -12.22
C ASP A 122 -1.99 6.66 -11.85
N GLU A 123 -1.43 5.59 -12.45
CA GLU A 123 -1.81 4.21 -12.14
C GLU A 123 -1.11 3.65 -10.89
N LEU A 124 -0.04 4.31 -10.42
CA LEU A 124 0.79 3.81 -9.32
C LEU A 124 -0.01 3.65 -8.02
N GLU A 125 -0.94 4.57 -7.74
CA GLU A 125 -1.81 4.45 -6.56
C GLU A 125 -2.79 3.30 -6.70
N THR A 126 -3.36 3.09 -7.91
CA THR A 126 -4.25 1.96 -8.16
C THR A 126 -3.54 0.62 -7.97
N PHE A 127 -2.27 0.49 -8.40
CA PHE A 127 -1.51 -0.75 -8.24
C PHE A 127 -1.30 -1.20 -6.79
N LYS A 128 -1.45 -0.30 -5.82
CA LYS A 128 -1.37 -0.63 -4.39
C LYS A 128 -2.63 -1.32 -3.87
N GLU A 129 -3.73 -1.36 -4.62
CA GLU A 129 -4.94 -2.07 -4.22
C GLU A 129 -4.69 -3.59 -4.25
N GLY A 130 -4.52 -4.18 -3.07
CA GLY A 130 -4.16 -5.59 -2.87
C GLY A 130 -2.69 -5.92 -3.18
N GLY A 131 -1.81 -4.92 -3.23
CA GLY A 131 -0.41 -5.11 -3.57
C GLY A 131 0.48 -4.00 -3.02
N ILE A 132 1.79 -4.18 -3.15
CA ILE A 132 2.79 -3.17 -2.81
C ILE A 132 3.71 -2.94 -3.99
N LEU A 133 4.14 -1.70 -4.17
CA LEU A 133 5.18 -1.36 -5.13
C LEU A 133 6.55 -1.67 -4.51
N ASP A 134 7.39 -2.38 -5.25
CA ASP A 134 8.79 -2.54 -4.86
C ASP A 134 9.56 -1.25 -5.19
N LEU A 135 9.94 -0.52 -4.15
CA LEU A 135 10.61 0.79 -4.25
C LEU A 135 11.94 0.71 -5.01
N GLU A 136 12.63 -0.44 -4.97
CA GLU A 136 13.88 -0.66 -5.70
C GLU A 136 13.67 -0.80 -7.22
N THR A 137 12.41 -0.86 -7.68
CA THR A 137 12.05 -1.09 -9.09
C THR A 137 11.33 0.10 -9.74
N LEU A 138 11.14 1.18 -8.99
CA LEU A 138 10.55 2.42 -9.52
C LEU A 138 11.48 3.02 -10.58
N ASN A 139 10.89 3.54 -11.66
CA ASN A 139 11.65 4.34 -12.61
C ASN A 139 12.09 5.64 -11.91
N PRO A 140 13.40 5.95 -11.86
CA PRO A 140 13.90 7.20 -11.27
C PRO A 140 13.25 8.47 -11.84
N GLU A 141 12.85 8.46 -13.11
CA GLU A 141 12.23 9.62 -13.79
C GLU A 141 10.82 9.95 -13.25
N TRP A 142 10.10 8.98 -12.69
CA TRP A 142 8.77 9.22 -12.13
C TRP A 142 8.80 10.03 -10.83
N ASN A 143 9.88 9.94 -10.07
CA ASN A 143 10.06 10.79 -8.88
C ASN A 143 10.27 12.25 -9.28
N ILE A 144 11.05 12.49 -10.34
CA ILE A 144 11.31 13.85 -10.88
C ILE A 144 10.01 14.47 -11.43
N ALA A 145 9.21 13.70 -12.16
CA ALA A 145 7.93 14.18 -12.71
C ALA A 145 6.92 14.60 -11.62
N ARG A 146 6.95 13.94 -10.44
CA ARG A 146 6.04 14.24 -9.33
C ARG A 146 6.38 15.58 -8.67
N ASP A 147 7.66 15.91 -8.59
CA ASP A 147 8.12 17.19 -8.03
C ASP A 147 7.79 18.37 -8.96
N TYR A 148 7.91 18.19 -10.28
CA TYR A 148 7.49 19.21 -11.26
C TYR A 148 5.99 19.48 -11.24
N ASN A 149 5.15 18.44 -11.16
CA ASN A 149 3.69 18.62 -11.08
C ASN A 149 3.24 19.29 -9.77
N ASN A 150 3.94 19.05 -8.66
CA ASN A 150 3.65 19.70 -7.39
C ASN A 150 4.11 21.16 -7.35
N GLN A 151 5.17 21.54 -8.08
CA GLN A 151 5.58 22.94 -8.22
C GLN A 151 4.68 23.74 -9.17
N ALA A 152 4.13 23.11 -10.21
CA ALA A 152 3.22 23.77 -11.15
C ALA A 152 1.85 24.12 -10.54
N ALA A 153 1.42 23.44 -9.48
CA ALA A 153 0.15 23.69 -8.81
C ALA A 153 0.17 24.84 -7.78
N VAL A 154 1.34 25.42 -7.47
CA VAL A 154 1.49 26.49 -6.45
C VAL A 154 1.68 27.89 -7.04
N ASN A 155 1.91 28.03 -8.35
CA ASN A 155 2.13 29.34 -8.97
C ASN A 155 0.88 29.83 -9.71
N GLY A 156 -0.02 30.49 -8.97
CA GLY A 156 -1.01 31.41 -9.55
C GLY A 156 -0.34 32.60 -10.25
N PRO A 157 -1.04 33.30 -11.17
CA PRO A 157 -0.42 34.21 -12.11
C PRO A 157 0.27 35.39 -11.40
N THR A 158 1.54 35.58 -11.74
CA THR A 158 2.40 36.66 -11.26
C THR A 158 1.98 37.99 -11.90
N GLU A 159 1.33 38.89 -11.14
CA GLU A 159 1.26 40.30 -11.53
C GLU A 159 2.60 40.98 -11.22
N MET A 160 3.24 41.48 -12.29
CA MET A 160 4.46 42.28 -12.21
C MET A 160 4.13 43.72 -11.81
N VAL A 161 4.87 44.26 -10.85
CA VAL A 161 5.09 45.72 -10.71
C VAL A 161 6.55 45.96 -10.29
N PRO A 162 7.28 46.90 -10.93
CA PRO A 162 8.69 47.16 -10.60
C PRO A 162 8.84 48.25 -9.51
N ASP A 163 9.88 48.03 -8.68
CA ASP A 163 10.81 48.92 -7.92
C ASP A 163 10.42 50.42 -7.73
N VAL A 164 10.62 51.10 -6.59
CA VAL A 164 11.92 51.53 -6.01
C VAL A 164 11.78 51.92 -4.51
N THR A 165 12.86 51.71 -3.76
CA THR A 165 13.52 52.59 -2.74
C THR A 165 13.66 52.10 -1.29
N VAL A 166 14.93 52.13 -0.88
CA VAL A 166 15.60 51.77 0.38
C VAL A 166 15.36 52.79 1.50
N ALA A 167 15.20 52.35 2.77
CA ALA A 167 15.96 52.87 3.94
C ALA A 167 15.58 52.21 5.30
N ALA A 168 16.62 51.67 5.94
CA ALA A 168 16.93 51.44 7.36
C ALA A 168 15.92 51.78 8.49
N HIS A 169 15.84 50.92 9.52
CA HIS A 169 16.44 51.15 10.86
C HIS A 169 16.15 50.02 11.87
N VAL A 170 17.16 49.73 12.69
CA VAL A 170 17.25 48.74 13.77
C VAL A 170 16.49 49.19 15.01
N GLN A 171 15.73 48.31 15.67
CA GLN A 171 15.46 48.36 17.11
C GLN A 171 14.99 46.98 17.63
N VAL A 172 15.69 46.47 18.63
CA VAL A 172 15.48 45.19 19.34
C VAL A 172 14.75 45.45 20.66
N MET A 173 13.58 44.85 20.89
CA MET A 173 12.84 44.60 22.15
C MET A 173 11.39 44.24 21.75
N LEU A 174 10.66 43.25 22.25
CA LEU A 174 10.62 42.60 23.56
C LEU A 174 9.85 41.27 23.38
N MET A 175 10.37 40.16 23.93
CA MET A 175 9.64 38.89 24.09
C MET A 175 8.38 39.11 24.92
N GLN A 176 7.17 38.86 24.38
CA GLN A 176 5.99 38.50 25.17
C GLN A 176 5.07 37.56 24.39
N SER A 177 5.41 36.27 24.40
CA SER A 177 4.42 35.21 24.25
C SER A 177 5.02 34.01 24.96
N LEU A 178 4.74 33.91 26.27
CA LEU A 178 4.80 32.73 27.12
C LEU A 178 4.70 33.23 28.58
N ASN A 179 3.47 33.34 29.09
CA ASN A 179 3.09 33.09 30.50
C ASN A 179 1.71 33.70 30.81
N THR A 180 0.64 33.04 30.38
CA THR A 180 -0.65 33.10 31.11
C THR A 180 -1.35 31.74 31.07
N LEU A 181 -0.59 30.68 31.35
CA LEU A 181 -1.13 29.37 31.68
C LEU A 181 -1.38 29.32 33.20
N PHE A 182 -2.28 30.15 33.75
CA PHE A 182 -2.65 30.10 35.19
C PHE A 182 -4.01 30.70 35.53
N LEU A 183 -5.02 30.60 34.65
CA LEU A 183 -6.40 31.00 34.96
C LEU A 183 -7.44 29.93 34.53
N ILE A 184 -7.18 28.69 34.93
CA ILE A 184 -8.23 27.66 35.12
C ILE A 184 -7.98 26.96 36.46
N SER A 185 -8.37 27.62 37.54
CA SER A 185 -8.81 27.02 38.81
C SER A 185 -9.12 28.14 39.81
N ASN A 186 -10.40 28.50 39.93
CA ASN A 186 -11.10 29.04 41.12
C ASN A 186 -12.25 29.97 40.73
N VAL A 187 -13.32 29.40 40.16
CA VAL A 187 -14.66 29.98 40.31
C VAL A 187 -15.61 28.85 40.71
N LEU A 188 -15.53 28.49 41.98
CA LEU A 188 -16.60 27.87 42.76
C LEU A 188 -16.67 28.69 44.05
N VAL A 189 -17.88 28.92 44.56
CA VAL A 189 -18.24 29.80 45.69
C VAL A 189 -18.51 31.26 45.28
N TYR A 190 -19.73 31.55 44.82
CA TYR A 190 -20.85 32.01 45.66
C TYR A 190 -22.18 31.72 44.95
#